data_AF-A0A557RHG0-F1
#
_entry.id   AF-A0A557RHG0-F1
#
_cell.length_a   1.000
_cell.length_b   1.000
_cell.length_c   1.000
_cell.angle_alpha   90.00
_cell.angle_beta   90.00
_cell.angle_gamma   90.00
#
_symmetry.space_group_name_H-M   'P 1'
#
loop_
_entity.id
_entity.type
_entity.pdbx_description
1 polymer ?
#
loop_
_entity_poly.entity_id
_entity_poly.type
_entity_poly.pdbx_seq_one_letter_code
_entity_poly.pdbx_strand_id
1 'polypeptide(L)'
;MRRRQRGIALVGVLGVVLIVSLITLTALERARLQIRTVTATIDQAQALEAAEFALREAARQAAQWSRPALQPTPVPRRRAWRAVLMAEGRTLSLPHRTDDGAPPLRVLVERLRPVSRPDCSDGGCGYRISALAGGRGATRASVLLQARLVDGSPLRTWRALQ
;
A
#
# COMPACT_ATOMS: atom_id res chain seq x y z
N MET A 1 -30.10 64.34 0.17
CA MET A 1 -29.22 63.54 1.06
C MET A 1 -29.50 62.02 1.06
N ARG A 2 -30.74 61.53 0.88
CA ARG A 2 -31.08 60.08 0.90
C ARG A 2 -30.42 59.17 -0.17
N ARG A 3 -29.96 59.71 -1.31
CA ARG A 3 -29.27 58.91 -2.36
C ARG A 3 -27.83 58.52 -1.99
N ARG A 4 -27.13 59.33 -1.19
CA ARG A 4 -25.72 59.08 -0.79
C ARG A 4 -25.61 57.97 0.26
N GLN A 5 -26.60 57.83 1.13
CA GLN A 5 -26.70 56.76 2.14
C GLN A 5 -27.00 55.38 1.52
N ARG A 6 -27.77 55.30 0.42
CA ARG A 6 -28.03 54.03 -0.28
C ARG A 6 -26.79 53.45 -0.96
N GLY A 7 -25.91 54.31 -1.49
CA GLY A 7 -24.65 53.85 -2.10
C GLY A 7 -23.69 53.22 -1.07
N ILE A 8 -23.59 53.82 0.13
CA ILE A 8 -22.73 53.32 1.21
C ILE A 8 -23.24 51.97 1.73
N ALA A 9 -24.56 51.82 1.90
CA ALA A 9 -25.16 50.56 2.33
C ALA A 9 -24.89 49.41 1.34
N LEU A 10 -24.98 49.69 0.03
CA LEU A 10 -24.73 48.68 -1.01
C LEU A 10 -23.28 48.19 -0.99
N VAL A 11 -22.32 49.11 -0.84
CA VAL A 11 -20.88 48.78 -0.77
C VAL A 11 -20.57 47.96 0.48
N GLY A 12 -21.19 48.30 1.62
CA GLY A 12 -21.05 47.54 2.86
C GLY A 12 -21.52 46.10 2.72
N VAL A 13 -22.72 45.89 2.15
CA VAL A 13 -23.25 44.53 1.89
C VAL A 13 -22.37 43.76 0.93
N LEU A 14 -21.89 44.40 -0.14
CA LEU A 14 -21.00 43.75 -1.11
C LEU A 14 -19.69 43.29 -0.45
N GLY A 15 -19.11 44.12 0.43
CA GLY A 15 -17.91 43.77 1.19
C GLY A 15 -18.13 42.59 2.12
N VAL A 16 -19.27 42.56 2.84
CA VAL A 16 -19.61 41.45 3.74
C VAL A 16 -19.80 40.14 2.96
N VAL A 17 -20.50 40.17 1.82
CA VAL A 17 -20.69 38.99 0.97
C VAL A 17 -19.35 38.46 0.46
N LEU A 18 -18.42 39.34 0.10
CA LEU A 18 -17.10 38.97 -0.41
C LEU A 18 -16.24 38.33 0.70
N ILE A 19 -16.27 38.89 1.91
CA ILE A 19 -15.58 38.33 3.09
C ILE A 19 -16.14 36.93 3.42
N VAL A 20 -17.47 36.78 3.50
CA VAL A 20 -18.12 35.50 3.79
C VAL A 20 -17.78 34.45 2.73
N SER A 21 -17.74 34.85 1.45
CA SER A 21 -17.37 33.97 0.34
C SER A 21 -15.92 33.48 0.44
N LEU A 22 -14.98 34.36 0.79
CA LEU A 22 -13.57 33.99 0.98
C LEU A 22 -13.39 33.02 2.17
N ILE A 23 -14.12 33.25 3.27
CA ILE A 23 -14.08 32.36 4.45
C ILE A 23 -14.65 30.98 4.10
N THR A 24 -15.76 30.92 3.37
CA THR A 24 -16.35 29.64 2.96
C THR A 24 -15.47 28.89 1.97
N LEU A 25 -14.86 29.57 1.00
CA LEU A 25 -13.91 28.96 0.06
C LEU A 25 -12.70 28.35 0.77
N THR A 26 -12.08 29.09 1.69
CA THR A 26 -10.92 28.60 2.45
C THR A 26 -11.27 27.44 3.38
N ALA A 27 -12.47 27.43 3.98
CA ALA A 27 -12.96 26.30 4.77
C ALA A 27 -13.16 25.03 3.91
N LEU A 28 -13.71 25.18 2.71
CA LEU A 28 -13.91 24.09 1.74
C LEU A 28 -12.59 23.49 1.25
N GLU A 29 -11.58 24.33 0.99
CA GLU A 29 -10.24 23.87 0.61
C GLU A 29 -9.58 23.05 1.71
N ARG A 30 -9.63 23.54 2.95
CA ARG A 30 -9.08 22.82 4.12
C ARG A 30 -9.81 21.49 4.34
N ALA A 31 -11.14 21.47 4.24
CA ALA A 31 -11.93 20.26 4.36
C ALA A 31 -11.56 19.23 3.28
N ARG A 32 -11.39 19.66 2.02
CA ARG A 32 -10.96 18.77 0.93
C ARG A 32 -9.56 18.19 1.15
N LEU A 33 -8.62 19.00 1.62
CA LEU A 33 -7.26 18.53 1.93
C LEU A 33 -7.28 17.52 3.07
N GLN A 34 -8.05 17.77 4.12
CA GLN A 34 -8.19 16.88 5.27
C GLN A 34 -8.86 15.54 4.89
N ILE A 35 -9.87 15.57 4.02
CA ILE A 35 -10.50 14.34 3.51
C ILE A 35 -9.51 13.53 2.66
N ARG A 36 -8.67 14.18 1.84
CA ARG A 36 -7.64 13.49 1.03
C ARG A 36 -6.57 12.82 1.89
N THR A 37 -6.13 13.45 2.98
CA THR A 37 -5.12 12.84 3.84
C THR A 37 -5.68 11.65 4.62
N VAL A 38 -6.90 11.78 5.15
CA VAL A 38 -7.58 10.69 5.89
C VAL A 38 -7.88 9.50 4.97
N THR A 39 -8.34 9.73 3.74
CA THR A 39 -8.59 8.64 2.79
C THR A 39 -7.29 7.93 2.38
N ALA A 40 -6.20 8.68 2.19
CA ALA A 40 -4.90 8.09 1.87
C ALA A 40 -4.34 7.20 2.99
N THR A 41 -4.52 7.57 4.26
CA THR A 41 -4.06 6.75 5.40
C THR A 41 -4.89 5.47 5.55
N ILE A 42 -6.21 5.56 5.35
CA ILE A 42 -7.10 4.38 5.36
C ILE A 42 -6.72 3.42 4.23
N ASP A 43 -6.52 3.92 3.01
CA ASP A 43 -6.10 3.10 1.86
C ASP A 43 -4.77 2.37 2.12
N GLN A 44 -3.83 3.06 2.78
CA GLN A 44 -2.53 2.48 3.12
C GLN A 44 -2.64 1.41 4.21
N ALA A 45 -3.46 1.63 5.24
CA ALA A 45 -3.73 0.65 6.29
C ALA A 45 -4.36 -0.62 5.72
N GLN A 46 -5.38 -0.49 4.87
CA GLN A 46 -6.01 -1.62 4.18
C GLN A 46 -5.03 -2.38 3.29
N ALA A 47 -4.16 -1.67 2.55
CA ALA A 47 -3.14 -2.31 1.73
C ALA A 47 -2.09 -3.06 2.59
N LEU A 48 -1.76 -2.54 3.77
CA LEU A 48 -0.86 -3.21 4.72
C LEU A 48 -1.48 -4.48 5.26
N GLU A 49 -2.71 -4.43 5.76
CA GLU A 49 -3.44 -5.61 6.27
C GLU A 49 -3.56 -6.69 5.19
N ALA A 50 -3.87 -6.30 3.96
CA ALA A 50 -3.92 -7.20 2.81
C ALA A 50 -2.56 -7.84 2.53
N ALA A 51 -1.47 -7.06 2.55
CA ALA A 51 -0.12 -7.59 2.35
C ALA A 51 0.29 -8.55 3.48
N GLU A 52 -0.03 -8.23 4.74
CA GLU A 52 0.23 -9.12 5.87
C GLU A 52 -0.56 -10.43 5.79
N PHE A 53 -1.84 -10.37 5.42
CA PHE A 53 -2.63 -11.56 5.19
C PHE A 53 -1.97 -12.46 4.14
N ALA A 54 -1.59 -11.88 3.00
CA ALA A 54 -0.95 -12.60 1.91
C ALA A 54 0.36 -13.26 2.36
N LEU A 55 1.15 -12.57 3.19
CA LEU A 55 2.37 -13.13 3.76
C LEU A 55 2.11 -14.28 4.74
N ARG A 56 1.09 -14.17 5.59
CA ARG A 56 0.74 -15.24 6.55
C ARG A 56 0.28 -16.48 5.80
N GLU A 57 -0.54 -16.31 4.76
CA GLU A 57 -1.03 -17.41 3.95
C GLU A 57 0.09 -18.07 3.14
N ALA A 58 0.96 -17.25 2.54
CA ALA A 58 2.15 -17.72 1.85
C ALA A 58 3.13 -18.45 2.77
N ALA A 59 3.26 -18.01 4.02
CA ALA A 59 4.10 -18.69 5.01
C ALA A 59 3.57 -20.08 5.36
N ARG A 60 2.24 -20.26 5.46
CA ARG A 60 1.61 -21.57 5.71
C ARG A 60 1.87 -22.55 4.56
N GLN A 61 1.86 -22.04 3.33
CA GLN A 61 2.01 -22.84 2.10
C GLN A 61 3.41 -22.72 1.49
N ALA A 62 4.40 -22.26 2.26
CA ALA A 62 5.70 -21.83 1.74
C ALA A 62 6.42 -22.95 0.97
N ALA A 63 6.43 -24.18 1.51
CA ALA A 63 7.05 -25.32 0.83
C ALA A 63 6.42 -25.60 -0.55
N GLN A 64 5.08 -25.57 -0.62
CA GLN A 64 4.33 -25.88 -1.84
C GLN A 64 4.39 -24.77 -2.88
N TRP A 65 4.42 -23.51 -2.44
CA TRP A 65 4.45 -22.34 -3.34
C TRP A 65 5.87 -21.90 -3.69
N SER A 66 6.87 -22.48 -3.04
CA SER A 66 8.26 -22.09 -3.26
C SER A 66 8.75 -22.42 -4.67
N ARG A 67 9.58 -21.52 -5.16
CA ARG A 67 10.34 -21.68 -6.41
C ARG A 67 11.81 -21.33 -6.19
N PRO A 68 12.70 -21.66 -7.12
CA PRO A 68 14.08 -21.19 -7.08
C PRO A 68 14.15 -19.66 -6.95
N ALA A 69 15.13 -19.19 -6.17
CA ALA A 69 15.40 -17.76 -6.03
C ALA A 69 15.78 -17.13 -7.37
N LEU A 70 15.29 -15.92 -7.61
CA LEU A 70 15.59 -15.14 -8.81
C LEU A 70 17.09 -14.85 -8.94
N GLN A 71 17.60 -15.06 -10.16
CA GLN A 71 18.97 -14.72 -10.56
C GLN A 71 18.95 -13.86 -11.82
N PRO A 72 19.48 -12.62 -11.79
CA PRO A 72 19.97 -11.92 -10.60
C PRO A 72 18.84 -11.57 -9.63
N THR A 73 19.15 -11.48 -8.34
CA THR A 73 18.17 -11.02 -7.35
C THR A 73 17.82 -9.54 -7.62
N PRO A 74 16.53 -9.18 -7.70
CA PRO A 74 16.13 -7.79 -7.93
C PRO A 74 16.60 -6.87 -6.80
N VAL A 75 16.99 -5.65 -7.16
CA VAL A 75 17.35 -4.58 -6.21
C VAL A 75 16.22 -4.42 -5.17
N PRO A 76 16.51 -4.28 -3.86
CA PRO A 76 15.51 -4.17 -2.79
C PRO A 76 14.79 -2.80 -2.80
N ARG A 77 14.15 -2.48 -3.92
CA ARG A 77 13.35 -1.27 -4.16
C ARG A 77 11.96 -1.69 -4.63
N ARG A 78 10.94 -0.95 -4.21
CA ARG A 78 9.55 -1.25 -4.54
C ARG A 78 9.29 -1.37 -6.05
N ARG A 79 9.87 -0.47 -6.86
CA ARG A 79 9.66 -0.47 -8.32
C ARG A 79 10.18 -1.74 -9.00
N ALA A 80 11.37 -2.21 -8.62
CA ALA A 80 11.96 -3.41 -9.20
C ALA A 80 11.14 -4.66 -8.85
N TRP A 81 10.79 -4.81 -7.58
CA TRP A 81 10.00 -5.94 -7.10
C TRP A 81 8.55 -5.92 -7.57
N ARG A 82 7.94 -4.74 -7.77
CA ARG A 82 6.58 -4.64 -8.30
C ARG A 82 6.45 -5.26 -9.69
N ALA A 83 7.41 -5.01 -10.58
CA ALA A 83 7.38 -5.58 -11.92
C ALA A 83 7.46 -7.12 -11.87
N VAL A 84 8.38 -7.63 -11.04
CA VAL A 84 8.56 -9.07 -10.80
C VAL A 84 7.29 -9.71 -10.22
N LEU A 85 6.69 -9.12 -9.18
CA LEU A 85 5.46 -9.64 -8.57
C LEU A 85 4.26 -9.60 -9.50
N MET A 86 4.19 -8.62 -10.40
CA MET A 86 3.11 -8.56 -11.39
C MET A 86 3.27 -9.63 -12.48
N ALA A 87 4.51 -9.91 -12.90
CA ALA A 87 4.79 -10.89 -13.94
C ALA A 87 4.76 -12.34 -13.41
N GLU A 88 5.33 -12.57 -12.24
CA GLU A 88 5.65 -13.91 -11.75
C GLU A 88 4.95 -14.25 -10.42
N GLY A 89 4.30 -13.27 -9.78
CA GLY A 89 3.61 -13.46 -8.53
C GLY A 89 2.29 -14.21 -8.71
N ARG A 90 2.04 -15.16 -7.81
CA ARG A 90 0.78 -15.87 -7.68
C ARG A 90 -0.29 -14.92 -7.16
N THR A 91 -1.46 -14.97 -7.79
CA THR A 91 -2.63 -14.21 -7.36
C THR A 91 -3.28 -14.85 -6.15
N LEU A 92 -3.59 -14.05 -5.13
CA LEU A 92 -4.32 -14.47 -3.94
C LEU A 92 -5.60 -13.67 -3.79
N SER A 93 -6.67 -14.39 -3.45
CA SER A 93 -7.96 -13.80 -3.09
C SER A 93 -8.03 -13.62 -1.59
N LEU A 94 -8.52 -12.47 -1.13
CA LEU A 94 -8.83 -12.24 0.27
C LEU A 94 -10.20 -12.87 0.57
N PRO A 95 -10.35 -13.65 1.65
CA PRO A 95 -11.59 -14.36 1.97
C PRO A 95 -12.79 -13.44 2.27
N HIS A 96 -12.59 -12.13 2.40
CA HIS A 96 -13.63 -11.14 2.68
C HIS A 96 -13.62 -9.97 1.68
N ARG A 97 -13.01 -10.15 0.50
CA ARG A 97 -12.95 -9.10 -0.53
C ARG A 97 -13.95 -9.42 -1.62
N THR A 98 -15.14 -8.84 -1.50
CA THR A 98 -16.28 -8.94 -2.42
C THR A 98 -16.27 -7.90 -3.54
N ASP A 99 -15.18 -7.15 -3.71
CA ASP A 99 -15.17 -5.91 -4.50
C ASP A 99 -14.27 -6.01 -5.74
N ASP A 100 -14.88 -5.92 -6.94
CA ASP A 100 -14.27 -6.11 -8.27
C ASP A 100 -13.20 -5.06 -8.66
N GLY A 101 -13.08 -3.96 -7.90
CA GLY A 101 -12.26 -2.80 -8.31
C GLY A 101 -10.82 -2.78 -7.82
N ALA A 102 -10.44 -3.64 -6.87
CA ALA A 102 -9.10 -3.57 -6.27
C ALA A 102 -8.09 -4.49 -6.97
N PRO A 103 -6.84 -4.05 -7.15
CA PRO A 103 -5.83 -4.88 -7.80
C PRO A 103 -5.59 -6.17 -6.99
N PRO A 104 -5.44 -7.33 -7.68
CA PRO A 104 -5.26 -8.61 -7.01
C PRO A 104 -3.99 -8.62 -6.17
N LEU A 105 -4.03 -9.33 -5.04
CA LEU A 105 -2.83 -9.55 -4.24
C LEU A 105 -1.89 -10.46 -5.01
N ARG A 106 -0.61 -10.10 -5.02
CA ARG A 106 0.43 -10.89 -5.67
C ARG A 106 1.43 -11.34 -4.62
N VAL A 107 1.76 -12.62 -4.63
CA VAL A 107 2.75 -13.20 -3.73
C VAL A 107 3.76 -14.01 -4.53
N LEU A 108 5.02 -13.90 -4.13
CA LEU A 108 6.11 -14.73 -4.62
C LEU A 108 6.82 -15.36 -3.42
N VAL A 109 6.97 -16.68 -3.45
CA VAL A 109 7.73 -17.44 -2.45
C VAL A 109 8.97 -18.01 -3.11
N GLU A 110 10.13 -17.57 -2.68
CA GLU A 110 11.41 -18.05 -3.19
C GLU A 110 12.09 -18.90 -2.12
N ARG A 111 12.59 -20.07 -2.49
CA ARG A 111 13.44 -20.88 -1.62
C ARG A 111 14.86 -20.33 -1.64
N LEU A 112 15.34 -19.90 -0.48
CA LEU A 112 16.70 -19.44 -0.26
C LEU A 112 17.56 -20.62 0.18
N ARG A 113 18.66 -20.84 -0.53
CA ARG A 113 19.73 -21.75 -0.11
C ARG A 113 20.80 -20.97 0.67
N PRO A 114 21.45 -21.57 1.68
CA PRO A 114 22.62 -20.97 2.31
C PRO A 114 23.71 -20.72 1.27
N VAL A 115 24.36 -19.56 1.32
CA VAL A 115 25.49 -19.24 0.41
C VAL A 115 26.65 -20.22 0.62
N SER A 116 26.78 -20.76 1.84
CA SER A 116 27.86 -21.66 2.26
C SER A 116 27.58 -23.15 2.03
N ARG A 117 26.38 -23.54 1.58
CA ARG A 117 26.04 -24.96 1.37
C ARG A 117 25.20 -25.18 0.10
N PRO A 118 25.59 -26.15 -0.76
CA PRO A 118 24.88 -26.39 -2.03
C PRO A 118 23.49 -27.01 -1.84
N ASP A 119 23.31 -27.80 -0.77
CA ASP A 119 22.11 -28.59 -0.52
C ASP A 119 21.45 -28.30 0.83
N CYS A 120 20.12 -28.39 0.85
CA CYS A 120 19.24 -28.09 1.99
C CYS A 120 19.15 -29.23 3.02
N SER A 121 20.04 -30.23 2.96
CA SER A 121 19.92 -31.50 3.67
C SER A 121 19.88 -31.38 5.21
N ASP A 122 20.52 -30.36 5.78
CA ASP A 122 20.58 -30.16 7.25
C ASP A 122 19.55 -29.14 7.78
N GLY A 123 18.50 -28.82 7.02
CA GLY A 123 17.44 -27.91 7.48
C GLY A 123 17.80 -26.42 7.52
N GLY A 124 18.91 -26.02 6.88
CA GLY A 124 19.35 -24.61 6.81
C GLY A 124 18.69 -23.76 5.72
N CYS A 125 17.71 -24.32 4.98
CA CYS A 125 17.03 -23.58 3.94
C CYS A 125 15.94 -22.66 4.50
N GLY A 126 15.62 -21.63 3.74
CA GLY A 126 14.61 -20.66 4.14
C GLY A 126 13.78 -20.21 2.95
N TYR A 127 12.85 -19.31 3.22
CA TYR A 127 11.99 -18.73 2.21
C TYR A 127 12.08 -17.20 2.24
N ARG A 128 12.15 -16.59 1.06
CA ARG A 128 11.88 -15.17 0.88
C ARG A 128 10.48 -15.05 0.33
N ILE A 129 9.59 -14.46 1.11
CA ILE A 129 8.20 -14.22 0.72
C ILE A 129 8.07 -12.74 0.41
N SER A 130 7.67 -12.42 -0.81
CA SER A 130 7.37 -11.05 -1.22
C SER A 130 5.89 -10.95 -1.53
N ALA A 131 5.20 -9.98 -0.93
CA ALA A 131 3.78 -9.73 -1.13
C ALA A 131 3.54 -8.30 -1.59
N LEU A 132 2.68 -8.14 -2.59
CA LEU A 132 2.21 -6.87 -3.11
C LEU A 132 0.69 -6.81 -2.94
N ALA A 133 0.22 -5.76 -2.28
CA ALA A 133 -1.18 -5.42 -2.16
C ALA A 133 -1.43 -3.97 -2.59
N GLY A 134 -2.61 -3.71 -3.14
CA GLY A 134 -3.07 -2.36 -3.47
C GLY A 134 -4.33 -1.96 -2.72
N GLY A 135 -4.42 -0.67 -2.41
CA GLY A 135 -5.57 0.03 -1.85
C GLY A 135 -6.61 0.35 -2.91
N ARG A 136 -7.81 0.72 -2.44
CA ARG A 136 -9.04 0.82 -3.25
C ARG A 136 -9.23 2.22 -3.86
N GLY A 137 -8.59 3.24 -3.30
CA GLY A 137 -8.79 4.64 -3.69
C GLY A 137 -8.02 5.13 -4.93
N ALA A 138 -8.38 6.36 -5.34
CA ALA A 138 -7.81 7.08 -6.49
C ALA A 138 -6.28 7.26 -6.41
N THR A 139 -5.71 7.22 -5.21
CA THR A 139 -4.28 7.30 -4.93
C THR A 139 -3.53 6.00 -5.22
N ARG A 140 -4.23 4.87 -5.44
CA ARG A 140 -3.66 3.53 -5.73
C ARG A 140 -2.48 3.19 -4.81
N ALA A 141 -2.63 3.44 -3.52
CA ALA A 141 -1.62 3.11 -2.52
C ALA A 141 -1.23 1.63 -2.68
N SER A 142 0.05 1.31 -2.83
CA SER A 142 0.51 -0.07 -3.01
C SER A 142 1.58 -0.37 -1.97
N VAL A 143 1.36 -1.39 -1.17
CA VAL A 143 2.29 -1.84 -0.14
C VAL A 143 3.00 -3.09 -0.65
N LEU A 144 4.33 -3.09 -0.52
CA LEU A 144 5.16 -4.23 -0.83
C LEU A 144 5.92 -4.63 0.43
N LEU A 145 5.60 -5.81 0.95
CA LEU A 145 6.25 -6.39 2.10
C LEU A 145 7.11 -7.56 1.67
N GLN A 146 8.30 -7.65 2.25
CA GLN A 146 9.18 -8.80 2.10
C GLN A 146 9.48 -9.40 3.47
N ALA A 147 9.42 -10.72 3.53
CA ALA A 147 9.68 -11.51 4.71
C ALA A 147 10.72 -12.57 4.42
N ARG A 148 11.57 -12.84 5.41
CA ARG A 148 12.45 -14.01 5.39
C ARG A 148 12.00 -14.98 6.48
N LEU A 149 11.74 -16.22 6.09
CA LEU A 149 11.51 -17.34 6.98
C LEU A 149 12.75 -18.23 6.91
N VAL A 150 13.21 -18.70 8.05
CA VAL A 150 14.29 -19.69 8.15
C VAL A 150 13.68 -20.94 8.75
N ASP A 151 13.91 -22.10 8.14
CA ASP A 151 13.40 -23.36 8.68
C ASP A 151 13.93 -23.58 10.11
N GLY A 152 13.03 -23.98 11.02
CA GLY A 152 13.36 -24.16 12.44
C GLY A 152 13.51 -22.88 13.28
N SER A 153 13.32 -21.69 12.70
CA SER A 153 13.37 -20.42 13.44
C SER A 153 11.99 -19.75 13.54
N PRO A 154 11.56 -19.27 14.73
CA PRO A 154 10.36 -18.45 14.86
C PRO A 154 10.57 -17.00 14.38
N LEU A 155 11.82 -16.60 14.09
CA LEU A 155 12.14 -15.22 13.73
C LEU A 155 11.61 -14.90 12.32
N ARG A 156 10.69 -13.94 12.26
CA ARG A 156 10.20 -13.35 11.01
C ARG A 156 10.67 -11.91 10.93
N THR A 157 11.60 -11.62 10.03
CA THR A 157 11.99 -10.23 9.73
C THR A 157 11.12 -9.71 8.60
N TRP A 158 10.38 -8.65 8.86
CA TRP A 158 9.54 -7.97 7.86
C TRP A 158 10.23 -6.69 7.42
N ARG A 159 10.19 -6.38 6.13
CA ARG A 159 10.63 -5.09 5.60
C ARG A 159 9.63 -4.58 4.58
N ALA A 160 9.15 -3.36 4.80
CA ALA A 160 8.48 -2.60 3.76
C ALA A 160 9.54 -2.10 2.77
N LEU A 161 9.37 -2.39 1.48
CA LEU A 161 10.22 -1.82 0.44
C LEU A 161 9.68 -0.44 0.07
N GLN A 162 10.56 0.56 0.16
CA GLN A 162 10.28 1.93 -0.28
C GLN A 162 10.43 2.05 -1.81
#